data_AF-A0A3D1BQA5-F1
#
_entry.id   AF-A0A3D1BQA5-F1
#
_cell.length_a   1.000
_cell.length_b   1.000
_cell.length_c   1.000
_cell.angle_alpha   90.00
_cell.angle_beta   90.00
_cell.angle_gamma   90.00
#
_symmetry.space_group_name_H-M   'P 1'
#
loop_
_entity.id
_entity.type
_entity.pdbx_description
1 polymer ?
#
loop_
_entity_poly.entity_id
_entity_poly.type
_entity_poly.pdbx_seq_one_letter_code
_entity_poly.pdbx_strand_id
1 'polypeptide(L)'
;MEKNQDNGFKQLLHDQKERLKELACINRTTAVLKERKSIDETLQKIVHCLPPAWQYPEYTVARITYRNKVFMTPGFEETKWLLKHEFRTIDNTRGAIEVFYTREFETIDHGPFVEEEKDLIENLASLLAGFINSILAREMMNIPDSTVADEAIKPGTSSRQLLQRFLERYNAERDIFHDLMPFKVKEILLVANLYDAYSIEGEGRFSEYIFGEYHQLNLTSMPRVTGVSGLEEALNRLRSKHYDLIIVMLGVEKENPMKLCRKIKQKYPYIPTFLLLSSPGDVPFAKKQKAMGAPFDDYFVWTGETRVFFAMVKLLEDRVNVENDTRKGLSRIIMLVEDSAEYYSSYLPTLYTLVMEQTKHLIEDVSTDELYKVLKMRA
;
A
#
# COMPACT_ATOMS: atom_id res chain seq x y z
N MET A 1 -1.70 35.74 -34.37
CA MET A 1 -0.97 34.91 -33.38
C MET A 1 -1.65 34.89 -32.01
N GLU A 2 -2.38 35.94 -31.60
CA GLU A 2 -3.11 35.97 -30.31
C GLU A 2 -4.30 34.98 -30.19
N LYS A 3 -5.03 34.71 -31.28
CA LYS A 3 -6.18 33.76 -31.27
C LYS A 3 -5.79 32.29 -30.98
N ASN A 4 -4.57 31.87 -31.29
CA ASN A 4 -4.10 30.50 -31.02
C ASN A 4 -3.57 30.33 -29.59
N GLN A 5 -3.06 31.40 -28.95
CA GLN A 5 -2.67 31.38 -27.54
C GLN A 5 -3.89 31.39 -26.61
N ASP A 6 -4.95 32.12 -26.98
CA ASP A 6 -6.19 32.21 -26.18
C ASP A 6 -6.98 30.89 -26.18
N ASN A 7 -6.97 30.13 -27.29
CA ASN A 7 -7.58 28.79 -27.34
C ASN A 7 -6.80 27.75 -26.52
N GLY A 8 -5.47 27.76 -26.56
CA GLY A 8 -4.65 26.84 -25.76
C GLY A 8 -4.81 27.08 -24.25
N PHE A 9 -4.93 28.35 -23.83
CA PHE A 9 -5.18 28.69 -22.43
C PHE A 9 -6.57 28.26 -21.95
N LYS A 10 -7.62 28.42 -22.78
CA LYS A 10 -8.98 27.97 -22.47
C LYS A 10 -9.08 26.45 -22.37
N GLN A 11 -8.40 25.73 -23.26
CA GLN A 11 -8.35 24.27 -23.22
C GLN A 11 -7.64 23.79 -21.94
N LEU A 12 -6.49 24.38 -21.61
CA LEU A 12 -5.75 24.03 -20.40
C LEU A 12 -6.52 24.33 -19.10
N LEU A 13 -7.29 25.44 -19.06
CA LEU A 13 -8.20 25.74 -17.95
C LEU A 13 -9.38 24.77 -17.88
N HIS A 14 -9.87 24.30 -19.03
CA HIS A 14 -10.93 23.30 -19.09
C HIS A 14 -10.44 21.97 -18.54
N ASP A 15 -9.30 21.47 -19.02
CA ASP A 15 -8.69 20.22 -18.59
C ASP A 15 -8.38 20.24 -17.08
N GLN A 16 -7.86 21.36 -16.58
CA GLN A 16 -7.62 21.54 -15.14
C GLN A 16 -8.93 21.46 -14.34
N LYS A 17 -10.01 22.06 -14.83
CA LYS A 17 -11.31 22.05 -14.16
C LYS A 17 -11.92 20.65 -14.14
N GLU A 18 -11.87 19.91 -15.24
CA GLU A 18 -12.38 18.53 -15.31
C GLU A 18 -11.57 17.62 -14.38
N ARG A 19 -10.24 17.74 -14.36
CA ARG A 19 -9.41 16.98 -13.42
C ARG A 19 -9.71 17.26 -11.95
N LEU A 20 -10.04 18.51 -11.60
CA LEU A 20 -10.46 18.86 -10.24
C LEU A 20 -11.80 18.20 -9.87
N LYS A 21 -12.73 18.08 -10.82
CA LYS A 21 -14.01 17.39 -10.58
C LYS A 21 -13.81 15.90 -10.31
N GLU A 22 -12.98 15.22 -11.10
CA GLU A 22 -12.63 13.81 -10.91
C GLU A 22 -12.04 13.57 -9.53
N LEU A 23 -11.01 14.35 -9.17
CA LEU A 23 -10.34 14.25 -7.86
C LEU A 23 -11.32 14.52 -6.71
N ALA A 24 -12.20 15.52 -6.85
CA ALA A 24 -13.23 15.80 -5.85
C ALA A 24 -14.20 14.61 -5.68
N CYS A 25 -14.59 13.96 -6.77
CA CYS A 25 -15.47 12.79 -6.74
C CYS A 25 -14.79 11.58 -6.07
N ILE A 26 -13.55 11.28 -6.43
CA ILE A 26 -12.75 10.19 -5.83
C ILE A 26 -12.56 10.45 -4.33
N ASN A 27 -12.19 11.68 -3.95
CA ASN A 27 -11.98 12.04 -2.55
C ASN A 27 -13.28 11.95 -1.74
N ARG A 28 -14.40 12.44 -2.28
CA ARG A 28 -15.70 12.36 -1.63
C ARG A 28 -16.19 10.91 -1.49
N THR A 29 -16.02 10.11 -2.54
CA THR A 29 -16.31 8.67 -2.49
C THR A 29 -15.48 8.01 -1.41
N THR A 30 -14.16 8.24 -1.40
CA THR A 30 -13.24 7.69 -0.39
C THR A 30 -13.60 8.15 1.03
N ALA A 31 -14.08 9.38 1.21
CA ALA A 31 -14.55 9.87 2.50
C ALA A 31 -15.83 9.12 2.95
N VAL A 32 -16.81 8.96 2.06
CA VAL A 32 -18.06 8.23 2.35
C VAL A 32 -17.78 6.76 2.69
N LEU A 33 -16.86 6.10 1.96
CA LEU A 33 -16.45 4.71 2.22
C LEU A 33 -15.82 4.53 3.62
N LYS A 34 -15.28 5.60 4.22
CA LYS A 34 -14.70 5.58 5.58
C LYS A 34 -15.73 5.75 6.69
N GLU A 35 -16.98 6.16 6.39
CA GLU A 35 -18.00 6.48 7.41
C GLU A 35 -18.59 5.24 8.14
N ARG A 36 -18.11 4.02 7.86
CA ARG A 36 -18.56 2.74 8.47
C ARG A 36 -20.08 2.56 8.52
N LYS A 37 -20.77 3.02 7.48
CA LYS A 37 -22.21 2.84 7.31
C LYS A 37 -22.52 1.49 6.68
N SER A 38 -23.80 1.11 6.68
CA SER A 38 -24.24 -0.06 5.92
C SER A 38 -23.88 0.09 4.44
N ILE A 39 -23.74 -1.04 3.74
CA ILE A 39 -23.49 -1.05 2.29
C ILE A 39 -24.54 -0.19 1.59
N ASP A 40 -25.81 -0.36 1.94
CA ASP A 40 -26.92 0.39 1.33
C ASP A 40 -26.77 1.91 1.47
N GLU A 41 -26.53 2.40 2.69
CA GLU A 41 -26.44 3.84 2.93
C GLU A 41 -25.20 4.42 2.23
N THR A 42 -24.10 3.67 2.23
CA THR A 42 -22.85 4.02 1.55
C THR A 42 -23.08 4.16 0.04
N LEU A 43 -23.71 3.16 -0.60
CA LEU A 43 -24.01 3.19 -2.03
C LEU A 43 -24.97 4.33 -2.40
N GLN A 44 -25.98 4.62 -1.57
CA GLN A 44 -26.88 5.75 -1.78
C GLN A 44 -26.17 7.11 -1.66
N LYS A 45 -25.18 7.24 -0.77
CA LYS A 45 -24.39 8.47 -0.68
C LYS A 45 -23.46 8.63 -1.89
N ILE A 46 -22.86 7.54 -2.35
CA ILE A 46 -21.92 7.56 -3.47
C ILE A 46 -22.64 7.88 -4.77
N VAL A 47 -23.83 7.32 -5.02
CA VAL A 47 -24.58 7.63 -6.26
C VAL A 47 -24.89 9.13 -6.38
N HIS A 48 -25.11 9.83 -5.26
CA HIS A 48 -25.31 11.29 -5.23
C HIS A 48 -24.03 12.10 -5.49
N CYS A 49 -22.85 11.49 -5.39
CA CYS A 49 -21.58 12.16 -5.63
C CYS A 49 -21.15 12.12 -7.10
N LEU A 50 -21.79 11.27 -7.93
CA LEU A 50 -21.39 11.05 -9.32
C LEU A 50 -21.69 12.26 -10.22
N PRO A 51 -22.92 12.83 -10.27
CA PRO A 51 -23.25 13.85 -11.26
C PRO A 51 -22.31 15.07 -11.34
N PRO A 52 -21.84 15.65 -10.22
CA PRO A 52 -20.88 16.77 -10.24
C PRO A 52 -19.54 16.47 -10.94
N ALA A 53 -19.19 15.19 -11.11
CA ALA A 53 -17.91 14.76 -11.65
C ALA A 53 -17.88 14.67 -13.18
N TRP A 54 -19.04 14.61 -13.83
CA TRP A 54 -19.16 14.49 -15.29
C TRP A 54 -19.06 15.85 -16.00
N GLN A 55 -18.86 15.82 -17.31
CA GLN A 55 -18.70 16.99 -18.17
C GLN A 55 -19.94 17.90 -18.11
N TYR A 56 -21.13 17.30 -18.03
CA TYR A 56 -22.42 18.01 -17.95
C TYR A 56 -23.23 17.68 -16.67
N PRO A 57 -22.82 18.18 -15.49
CA PRO A 57 -23.43 17.78 -14.21
C PRO A 57 -24.93 17.98 -14.10
N GLU A 58 -25.45 19.08 -14.66
CA GLU A 58 -26.88 19.43 -14.61
C GLU A 58 -27.76 18.45 -15.40
N TYR A 59 -27.16 17.70 -16.33
CA TYR A 59 -27.84 16.73 -17.18
C TYR A 59 -27.40 15.31 -16.87
N THR A 60 -26.75 15.08 -15.73
CA THR A 60 -26.23 13.76 -15.34
C THR A 60 -27.11 13.16 -14.26
N VAL A 61 -27.57 11.92 -14.50
CA VAL A 61 -28.23 11.09 -13.49
C VAL A 61 -27.50 9.76 -13.39
N ALA A 62 -27.51 9.15 -12.21
CA ALA A 62 -26.74 7.94 -11.97
C ALA A 62 -27.51 6.90 -11.17
N ARG A 63 -27.12 5.65 -11.39
CA ARG A 63 -27.64 4.46 -10.72
C ARG A 63 -26.50 3.54 -10.32
N ILE A 64 -26.61 2.98 -9.13
CA ILE A 64 -25.78 1.84 -8.68
C ILE A 64 -26.71 0.67 -8.41
N THR A 65 -26.36 -0.49 -8.94
CA THR A 65 -27.05 -1.75 -8.65
C THR A 65 -26.12 -2.70 -7.91
N TYR A 66 -26.60 -3.31 -6.84
CA TYR A 66 -25.86 -4.33 -6.10
C TYR A 66 -26.85 -5.29 -5.43
N ARG A 67 -26.67 -6.60 -5.64
CA ARG A 67 -27.66 -7.63 -5.28
C ARG A 67 -29.02 -7.31 -5.93
N ASN A 68 -30.10 -7.29 -5.13
CA ASN A 68 -31.45 -6.95 -5.57
C ASN A 68 -31.82 -5.50 -5.24
N LYS A 69 -30.84 -4.63 -4.98
CA LYS A 69 -31.06 -3.24 -4.60
C LYS A 69 -30.56 -2.29 -5.67
N VAL A 70 -31.27 -1.17 -5.77
CA VAL A 70 -31.03 -0.11 -6.75
C VAL A 70 -30.96 1.22 -6.00
N PHE A 71 -29.88 1.95 -6.21
CA PHE A 71 -29.60 3.25 -5.61
C PHE A 71 -29.52 4.28 -6.73
N MET A 72 -30.25 5.39 -6.63
CA MET A 72 -30.40 6.34 -7.74
C MET A 72 -30.24 7.78 -7.27
N THR A 73 -29.84 8.66 -8.18
CA THR A 73 -29.92 10.10 -8.00
C THR A 73 -31.37 10.60 -8.02
N PRO A 74 -31.68 11.75 -7.41
CA PRO A 74 -32.97 12.40 -7.58
C PRO A 74 -33.26 12.69 -9.06
N GLY A 75 -34.51 12.51 -9.49
CA GLY A 75 -34.91 12.78 -10.88
C GLY A 75 -34.34 11.79 -11.90
N PHE A 76 -33.97 10.58 -11.47
CA PHE A 76 -33.41 9.55 -12.35
C PHE A 76 -34.35 9.20 -13.51
N GLU A 77 -33.78 9.19 -14.72
CA GLU A 77 -34.44 8.80 -15.96
C GLU A 77 -33.46 7.97 -16.79
N GLU A 78 -33.90 6.82 -17.29
CA GLU A 78 -33.08 6.01 -18.19
C GLU A 78 -33.12 6.61 -19.60
N THR A 79 -31.95 6.80 -20.19
CA THR A 79 -31.82 7.26 -21.56
C THR A 79 -30.89 6.35 -22.36
N LYS A 80 -30.84 6.56 -23.68
CA LYS A 80 -29.91 5.86 -24.58
C LYS A 80 -28.44 6.27 -24.36
N TRP A 81 -28.19 7.38 -23.67
CA TRP A 81 -26.86 7.93 -23.43
C TRP A 81 -26.31 7.41 -22.11
N LEU A 82 -25.80 6.19 -22.13
CA LEU A 82 -25.39 5.42 -20.95
C LEU A 82 -23.89 5.10 -20.98
N LEU A 83 -23.21 5.41 -19.88
CA LEU A 83 -21.91 4.86 -19.53
C LEU A 83 -22.08 3.87 -18.36
N LYS A 84 -21.64 2.63 -18.55
CA LYS A 84 -21.83 1.55 -17.57
C LYS A 84 -20.52 0.82 -17.31
N HIS A 85 -20.27 0.52 -16.03
CA HIS A 85 -19.23 -0.41 -15.64
C HIS A 85 -19.74 -1.44 -14.61
N GLU A 86 -19.42 -2.71 -14.80
CA GLU A 86 -19.81 -3.80 -13.91
C GLU A 86 -18.66 -4.14 -12.95
N PHE A 87 -19.00 -4.51 -11.72
CA PHE A 87 -18.04 -5.04 -10.74
C PHE A 87 -18.53 -6.34 -10.13
N ARG A 88 -17.59 -7.12 -9.60
CA ARG A 88 -17.88 -8.37 -8.88
C ARG A 88 -17.23 -8.34 -7.50
N THR A 89 -17.92 -8.96 -6.56
CA THR A 89 -17.47 -9.09 -5.17
C THR A 89 -16.99 -10.51 -4.87
N ILE A 90 -16.33 -10.71 -3.72
CA ILE A 90 -15.67 -11.98 -3.34
C ILE A 90 -16.67 -13.14 -3.17
N ASP A 91 -17.93 -12.84 -2.86
CA ASP A 91 -19.04 -13.81 -2.82
C ASP A 91 -19.65 -14.08 -4.22
N ASN A 92 -19.00 -13.61 -5.28
CA ASN A 92 -19.42 -13.69 -6.68
C ASN A 92 -20.73 -12.92 -7.00
N THR A 93 -21.16 -12.02 -6.11
CA THR A 93 -22.27 -11.10 -6.39
C THR A 93 -21.83 -10.04 -7.39
N ARG A 94 -22.69 -9.79 -8.39
CA ARG A 94 -22.51 -8.74 -9.40
C ARG A 94 -23.13 -7.42 -8.93
N GLY A 95 -22.50 -6.32 -9.32
CA GLY A 95 -23.05 -4.97 -9.25
C GLY A 95 -22.66 -4.16 -10.48
N ALA A 96 -23.24 -2.98 -10.64
CA ALA A 96 -22.90 -2.05 -11.71
C ALA A 96 -23.05 -0.60 -11.25
N ILE A 97 -22.20 0.26 -11.81
CA ILE A 97 -22.38 1.71 -11.81
C ILE A 97 -22.82 2.11 -13.21
N GLU A 98 -23.86 2.93 -13.30
CA GLU A 98 -24.46 3.41 -14.53
C GLU A 98 -24.65 4.92 -14.43
N VAL A 99 -24.18 5.65 -15.43
CA VAL A 99 -24.33 7.10 -15.54
C VAL A 99 -24.99 7.42 -16.86
N PHE A 100 -26.00 8.28 -16.80
CA PHE A 100 -26.82 8.65 -17.94
C PHE A 100 -26.79 10.16 -18.13
N TYR A 101 -26.75 10.60 -19.40
CA TYR A 101 -27.12 11.98 -19.73
C TYR A 101 -28.61 12.07 -20.02
N THR A 102 -29.29 13.12 -19.55
CA THR A 102 -30.74 13.30 -19.74
C THR A 102 -31.10 13.92 -21.10
N ARG A 103 -30.12 14.28 -21.92
CA ARG A 103 -30.29 14.82 -23.27
C ARG A 103 -29.13 14.46 -24.19
N GLU A 104 -29.29 14.76 -25.48
CA GLU A 104 -28.25 14.54 -26.48
C GLU A 104 -27.11 15.54 -26.35
N PHE A 105 -25.88 15.04 -26.42
CA PHE A 105 -24.65 15.80 -26.52
C PHE A 105 -23.82 15.29 -27.70
N GLU A 106 -22.75 16.02 -28.03
CA GLU A 106 -21.84 15.63 -29.09
C GLU A 106 -21.22 14.27 -28.79
N THR A 107 -21.11 13.43 -29.83
CA THR A 107 -20.47 12.12 -29.68
C THR A 107 -18.95 12.28 -29.74
N ILE A 108 -18.26 11.79 -28.72
CA ILE A 108 -16.82 11.91 -28.52
C ILE A 108 -16.21 10.49 -28.54
N ASP A 109 -15.90 9.89 -27.39
CA ASP A 109 -15.20 8.60 -27.30
C ASP A 109 -16.17 7.44 -27.03
N HIS A 110 -17.02 7.57 -26.00
CA HIS A 110 -17.93 6.52 -25.52
C HIS A 110 -19.39 6.95 -25.67
N GLY A 111 -19.77 7.38 -26.87
CA GLY A 111 -21.02 8.12 -27.07
C GLY A 111 -20.78 9.57 -26.66
N PRO A 112 -21.63 10.19 -25.82
CA PRO A 112 -21.41 11.56 -25.35
C PRO A 112 -20.38 11.69 -24.20
N PHE A 113 -19.69 10.61 -23.85
CA PHE A 113 -18.73 10.56 -22.74
C PHE A 113 -17.28 10.56 -23.25
N VAL A 114 -16.38 11.17 -22.48
CA VAL A 114 -14.93 11.19 -22.76
C VAL A 114 -14.21 10.00 -22.13
N GLU A 115 -12.99 9.67 -22.58
CA GLU A 115 -12.20 8.57 -22.00
C GLU A 115 -11.97 8.75 -20.49
N GLU A 116 -11.74 9.98 -20.01
CA GLU A 116 -11.52 10.25 -18.59
C GLU A 116 -12.73 9.91 -17.71
N GLU A 117 -13.96 10.09 -18.22
CA GLU A 117 -15.19 9.70 -17.52
C GLU A 117 -15.34 8.19 -17.44
N LYS A 118 -14.86 7.47 -18.47
CA LYS A 118 -14.77 6.02 -18.44
C LYS A 118 -13.73 5.57 -17.41
N ASP A 119 -12.53 6.14 -17.39
CA ASP A 119 -11.53 5.84 -16.38
C ASP A 119 -12.04 6.12 -14.95
N LEU A 120 -12.81 7.20 -14.78
CA LEU A 120 -13.43 7.55 -13.50
C LEU A 120 -14.44 6.48 -13.04
N ILE A 121 -15.36 6.03 -13.90
CA ILE A 121 -16.37 5.02 -13.51
C ILE A 121 -15.71 3.67 -13.19
N GLU A 122 -14.64 3.29 -13.89
CA GLU A 122 -13.85 2.08 -13.64
C GLU A 122 -13.15 2.12 -12.27
N ASN A 123 -12.54 3.26 -11.95
CA ASN A 123 -11.91 3.49 -10.66
C ASN A 123 -12.93 3.43 -9.51
N LEU A 124 -14.07 4.13 -9.66
CA LEU A 124 -15.14 4.11 -8.67
C LEU A 124 -15.71 2.71 -8.46
N ALA A 125 -15.89 1.93 -9.53
CA ALA A 125 -16.33 0.55 -9.44
C ALA A 125 -15.33 -0.33 -8.67
N SER A 126 -14.03 -0.13 -8.90
CA SER A 126 -12.96 -0.82 -8.17
C SER A 126 -12.94 -0.43 -6.68
N LEU A 127 -13.16 0.84 -6.34
CA LEU A 127 -13.28 1.32 -4.96
C LEU A 127 -14.49 0.72 -4.25
N LEU A 128 -15.66 0.71 -4.90
CA LEU A 128 -16.88 0.09 -4.37
C LEU A 128 -16.70 -1.41 -4.13
N ALA A 129 -16.15 -2.13 -5.12
CA ALA A 129 -15.87 -3.55 -5.00
C ALA A 129 -14.92 -3.83 -3.83
N GLY A 130 -13.83 -3.06 -3.71
CA GLY A 130 -12.87 -3.18 -2.61
C GLY A 130 -13.49 -2.93 -1.24
N PHE A 131 -14.39 -1.95 -1.10
CA PHE A 131 -15.12 -1.68 0.14
C PHE A 131 -16.11 -2.79 0.49
N ILE A 132 -16.91 -3.24 -0.47
CA ILE A 132 -17.87 -4.31 -0.21
C ILE A 132 -17.13 -5.60 0.15
N ASN A 133 -16.03 -5.90 -0.56
CA ASN A 133 -15.20 -7.06 -0.27
C ASN A 133 -14.57 -6.99 1.13
N SER A 134 -14.21 -5.81 1.63
CA SER A 134 -13.66 -5.71 2.99
C SER A 134 -14.73 -6.01 4.06
N ILE A 135 -15.99 -5.62 3.82
CA ILE A 135 -17.11 -5.98 4.70
C ILE A 135 -17.40 -7.48 4.64
N LEU A 136 -17.56 -8.03 3.43
CA LEU A 136 -17.83 -9.47 3.23
C LEU A 136 -16.70 -10.34 3.79
N ALA A 137 -15.44 -9.94 3.64
CA ALA A 137 -14.31 -10.67 4.20
C ALA A 137 -14.35 -10.70 5.74
N ARG A 138 -14.74 -9.60 6.41
CA ARG A 138 -14.92 -9.58 7.88
C ARG A 138 -16.03 -10.53 8.33
N GLU A 139 -17.15 -10.54 7.62
CA GLU A 139 -18.27 -11.45 7.89
C GLU A 139 -17.86 -12.92 7.70
N MET A 140 -17.16 -13.26 6.62
CA MET A 140 -16.71 -14.62 6.34
C MET A 140 -15.64 -15.12 7.33
N MET A 141 -14.78 -14.24 7.84
CA MET A 141 -13.70 -14.59 8.76
C MET A 141 -14.12 -14.63 10.24
N ASN A 142 -15.41 -14.44 10.57
CA ASN A 142 -15.90 -14.34 11.97
C ASN A 142 -15.10 -13.32 12.81
N ILE A 143 -14.57 -12.26 12.16
CA ILE A 143 -13.92 -11.18 12.89
C ILE A 143 -15.06 -10.41 13.56
N PRO A 144 -15.18 -10.42 14.90
CA PRO A 144 -16.31 -9.81 15.58
C PRO A 144 -16.42 -8.35 15.15
N ASP A 145 -17.62 -7.99 14.74
CA ASP A 145 -17.90 -6.65 14.28
C ASP A 145 -17.71 -5.69 15.47
N SER A 146 -16.76 -4.75 15.38
CA SER A 146 -16.66 -3.66 16.37
C SER A 146 -17.86 -2.72 16.29
N THR A 147 -18.78 -2.94 15.34
CA THR A 147 -20.14 -2.44 15.41
C THR A 147 -20.91 -3.26 16.46
N VAL A 148 -20.63 -2.96 17.73
CA VAL A 148 -21.67 -3.13 18.74
C VAL A 148 -22.78 -2.18 18.31
N ALA A 149 -23.75 -2.73 17.58
CA ALA A 149 -25.02 -2.11 17.30
C ALA A 149 -25.56 -1.51 18.60
N ASP A 150 -26.21 -0.36 18.50
CA ASP A 150 -26.89 0.31 19.62
C ASP A 150 -27.92 -0.64 20.26
N GLU A 151 -27.46 -1.57 21.10
CA GLU A 151 -28.32 -2.23 22.07
C GLU A 151 -28.69 -1.17 23.09
N ALA A 152 -29.96 -0.76 23.03
CA ALA A 152 -30.57 0.18 23.95
C ALA A 152 -30.09 -0.07 25.39
N ILE A 153 -29.63 1.00 26.04
CA ILE A 153 -29.13 0.99 27.42
C ILE A 153 -30.18 0.30 28.30
N LYS A 154 -29.90 -0.92 28.75
CA LYS A 154 -30.70 -1.56 29.78
C LYS A 154 -30.51 -0.76 31.07
N PRO A 155 -31.58 -0.32 31.74
CA PRO A 155 -31.44 0.40 33.01
C PRO A 155 -30.83 -0.55 34.04
N GLY A 156 -29.59 -0.25 34.49
CA GLY A 156 -28.85 -1.04 35.49
C GLY A 156 -27.35 -1.25 35.25
N THR A 157 -26.77 -0.77 34.16
CA THR A 157 -25.35 -0.97 33.82
C THR A 157 -24.41 -0.24 34.80
N SER A 158 -23.46 -0.96 35.41
CA SER A 158 -22.50 -0.42 36.37
C SER A 158 -21.54 0.59 35.71
N SER A 159 -21.13 1.66 36.42
CA SER A 159 -20.22 2.69 35.92
C SER A 159 -18.86 2.15 35.42
N ARG A 160 -18.40 1.03 35.99
CA ARG A 160 -17.21 0.30 35.51
C ARG A 160 -17.41 -0.35 34.14
N GLN A 161 -18.59 -0.91 33.88
CA GLN A 161 -18.94 -1.52 32.59
C GLN A 161 -19.13 -0.46 31.50
N LEU A 162 -19.59 0.74 31.88
CA LEU A 162 -19.68 1.88 30.97
C LEU A 162 -18.30 2.39 30.55
N LEU A 163 -17.36 2.55 31.49
CA LEU A 163 -15.98 2.93 31.15
C LEU A 163 -15.31 1.87 30.29
N GLN A 164 -15.45 0.59 30.66
CA GLN A 164 -14.89 -0.52 29.91
C GLN A 164 -15.42 -0.54 28.47
N ARG A 165 -16.75 -0.46 28.28
CA ARG A 165 -17.34 -0.39 26.93
C ARG A 165 -16.99 0.89 26.18
N PHE A 166 -16.82 2.01 26.88
CA PHE A 166 -16.37 3.27 26.27
C PHE A 166 -14.94 3.15 25.75
N LEU A 167 -14.03 2.57 26.54
CA LEU A 167 -12.65 2.31 26.13
C LEU A 167 -12.57 1.27 25.02
N GLU A 168 -13.31 0.16 25.12
CA GLU A 168 -13.39 -0.87 24.07
C GLU A 168 -13.92 -0.29 22.75
N ARG A 169 -14.96 0.57 22.78
CA ARG A 169 -15.50 1.21 21.57
C ARG A 169 -14.53 2.20 20.93
N TYR A 170 -13.76 2.93 21.73
CA TYR A 170 -12.80 3.93 21.22
C TYR A 170 -11.47 3.30 20.80
N ASN A 171 -11.08 2.18 21.44
CA ASN A 171 -9.83 1.47 21.16
C ASN A 171 -9.97 0.38 20.09
N ALA A 172 -11.14 -0.24 19.88
CA ALA A 172 -11.30 -1.35 18.94
C ALA A 172 -10.85 -1.03 17.49
N GLU A 173 -10.99 0.23 17.05
CA GLU A 173 -10.47 0.66 15.74
C GLU A 173 -8.96 0.93 15.76
N ARG A 174 -8.41 1.41 16.88
CA ARG A 174 -6.97 1.64 17.06
C ARG A 174 -6.22 0.31 17.26
N ASP A 175 -6.85 -0.65 17.91
CA ASP A 175 -6.32 -1.96 18.27
C ASP A 175 -6.01 -2.81 17.03
N ILE A 176 -6.82 -2.69 15.97
CA ILE A 176 -6.52 -3.37 14.69
C ILE A 176 -5.15 -2.91 14.16
N PHE A 177 -4.86 -1.61 14.19
CA PHE A 177 -3.56 -1.10 13.74
C PHE A 177 -2.39 -1.44 14.68
N HIS A 178 -2.66 -1.67 15.96
CA HIS A 178 -1.67 -2.18 16.90
C HIS A 178 -1.25 -3.62 16.55
N ASP A 179 -2.17 -4.37 15.96
CA ASP A 179 -1.99 -5.76 15.55
C ASP A 179 -1.37 -5.94 14.15
N LEU A 180 -1.15 -4.84 13.39
CA LEU A 180 -0.51 -4.84 12.07
C LEU A 180 1.00 -4.60 12.13
N MET A 181 1.71 -5.17 11.15
CA MET A 181 3.18 -5.19 11.07
C MET A 181 3.86 -5.63 12.38
N PRO A 182 3.50 -6.79 12.96
CA PRO A 182 4.03 -7.24 14.25
C PRO A 182 5.54 -7.55 14.19
N PHE A 183 6.03 -8.10 13.06
CA PHE A 183 7.46 -8.27 12.83
C PHE A 183 8.05 -6.99 12.23
N LYS A 184 9.13 -6.52 12.84
CA LYS A 184 9.89 -5.38 12.34
C LYS A 184 11.37 -5.67 12.47
N VAL A 185 12.13 -5.31 11.44
CA VAL A 185 13.59 -5.45 11.45
C VAL A 185 14.16 -4.36 12.35
N LYS A 186 14.86 -4.75 13.41
CA LYS A 186 15.47 -3.84 14.39
C LYS A 186 17.00 -3.92 14.36
N GLU A 187 17.55 -5.08 14.04
CA GLU A 187 18.99 -5.34 14.09
C GLU A 187 19.45 -6.03 12.81
N ILE A 188 20.34 -5.37 12.07
CA ILE A 188 20.92 -5.83 10.81
C ILE A 188 22.41 -6.10 11.01
N LEU A 189 22.87 -7.29 10.64
CA LEU A 189 24.29 -7.61 10.54
C LEU A 189 24.73 -7.45 9.09
N LEU A 190 25.57 -6.45 8.81
CA LEU A 190 26.18 -6.24 7.50
C LEU A 190 27.57 -6.85 7.49
N VAL A 191 27.81 -7.82 6.61
CA VAL A 191 29.13 -8.43 6.41
C VAL A 191 29.70 -7.96 5.08
N ALA A 192 30.77 -7.17 5.13
CA ALA A 192 31.37 -6.53 3.98
C ALA A 192 32.89 -6.49 4.12
N ASN A 193 33.64 -6.63 3.02
CA ASN A 193 35.07 -6.36 3.06
C ASN A 193 35.31 -4.87 3.32
N LEU A 194 36.48 -4.48 3.82
CA LEU A 194 36.85 -3.08 4.08
C LEU A 194 36.70 -2.19 2.84
N TYR A 195 37.00 -2.72 1.65
CA TYR A 195 36.81 -1.99 0.39
C TYR A 195 35.33 -1.69 0.13
N ASP A 196 34.48 -2.72 0.19
CA ASP A 196 33.04 -2.59 -0.05
C ASP A 196 32.36 -1.72 1.03
N ALA A 197 32.81 -1.84 2.28
CA ALA A 197 32.36 -0.99 3.38
C ALA A 197 32.72 0.48 3.13
N TYR A 198 33.91 0.76 2.60
CA TYR A 198 34.32 2.12 2.25
C TYR A 198 33.54 2.66 1.04
N SER A 199 33.22 1.84 0.04
CA SER A 199 32.36 2.24 -1.07
C SER A 199 30.96 2.65 -0.59
N ILE A 200 30.44 1.96 0.43
CA ILE A 200 29.15 2.29 1.05
C ILE A 200 29.23 3.55 1.94
N GLU A 201 30.32 3.77 2.69
CA GLU A 201 30.49 4.97 3.53
C GLU A 201 30.91 6.22 2.75
N GLY A 202 31.63 6.06 1.63
CA GLY A 202 32.20 7.14 0.84
C GLY A 202 31.17 7.99 0.08
N GLU A 203 29.98 7.43 -0.18
CA GLU A 203 28.85 8.15 -0.82
C GLU A 203 28.04 9.00 0.18
N GLY A 204 28.50 9.05 1.43
CA GLY A 204 27.93 9.72 2.60
C GLY A 204 27.64 8.69 3.69
N ARG A 205 27.49 9.11 4.94
CA ARG A 205 27.35 8.19 6.07
C ARG A 205 26.17 7.26 5.81
N PHE A 206 26.47 6.00 5.48
CA PHE A 206 25.49 4.96 5.15
C PHE A 206 24.35 4.88 6.17
N SER A 207 24.71 5.02 7.43
CA SER A 207 23.77 5.11 8.53
C SER A 207 22.82 6.31 8.36
N GLU A 208 23.32 7.51 8.07
CA GLU A 208 22.52 8.73 7.84
C GLU A 208 21.55 8.63 6.65
N TYR A 209 21.87 7.90 5.58
CA TYR A 209 20.92 7.71 4.47
C TYR A 209 19.79 6.75 4.80
N ILE A 210 20.10 5.62 5.45
CA ILE A 210 19.05 4.76 6.00
C ILE A 210 18.20 5.56 6.98
N PHE A 211 18.81 6.41 7.82
CA PHE A 211 18.08 7.23 8.79
C PHE A 211 17.23 8.31 8.12
N GLY A 212 17.72 8.94 7.06
CA GLY A 212 17.03 9.99 6.32
C GLY A 212 15.67 9.54 5.78
N GLU A 213 15.62 8.37 5.12
CA GLU A 213 14.38 7.81 4.58
C GLU A 213 13.35 7.51 5.69
N TYR A 214 13.79 6.88 6.79
CA TYR A 214 12.88 6.59 7.90
C TYR A 214 12.35 7.86 8.58
N HIS A 215 13.17 8.91 8.68
CA HIS A 215 12.75 10.21 9.19
C HIS A 215 11.79 10.92 8.26
N GLN A 216 12.05 10.95 6.95
CA GLN A 216 11.16 11.55 5.95
C GLN A 216 9.77 10.89 5.96
N LEU A 217 9.75 9.56 6.14
CA LEU A 217 8.54 8.73 6.14
C LEU A 217 7.89 8.56 7.53
N ASN A 218 8.36 9.28 8.56
CA ASN A 218 7.86 9.21 9.94
C ASN A 218 7.76 7.79 10.53
N LEU A 219 8.71 6.92 10.16
CA LEU A 219 8.73 5.54 10.63
C LEU A 219 9.28 5.43 12.05
N THR A 220 8.51 4.80 12.94
CA THR A 220 8.82 4.72 14.36
C THR A 220 9.90 3.70 14.74
N SER A 221 10.16 2.71 13.87
CA SER A 221 11.09 1.63 14.14
C SER A 221 12.25 1.67 13.15
N MET A 222 13.32 2.31 13.55
CA MET A 222 14.53 2.44 12.75
C MET A 222 15.47 1.26 13.03
N PRO A 223 15.89 0.49 12.02
CA PRO A 223 16.83 -0.61 12.21
C PRO A 223 18.23 -0.06 12.53
N ARG A 224 18.96 -0.80 13.38
CA ARG A 224 20.37 -0.57 13.67
C ARG A 224 21.21 -1.49 12.82
N VAL A 225 22.24 -0.95 12.17
CA VAL A 225 23.18 -1.74 11.36
C VAL A 225 24.50 -1.92 12.11
N THR A 226 24.98 -3.16 12.20
CA THR A 226 26.31 -3.50 12.70
C THR A 226 27.14 -4.05 11.55
N GLY A 227 28.23 -3.37 11.21
CA GLY A 227 29.20 -3.84 10.20
C GLY A 227 30.25 -4.77 10.79
N VAL A 228 30.62 -5.82 10.05
CA VAL A 228 31.74 -6.72 10.35
C VAL A 228 32.50 -7.08 9.07
N SER A 229 33.80 -7.36 9.20
CA SER A 229 34.70 -7.53 8.05
C SER A 229 35.01 -8.99 7.68
N GLY A 230 34.59 -9.95 8.51
CA GLY A 230 34.94 -11.34 8.31
C GLY A 230 34.08 -12.35 9.07
N LEU A 231 34.32 -13.63 8.75
CA LEU A 231 33.54 -14.75 9.27
C LEU A 231 33.58 -14.88 10.80
N GLU A 232 34.77 -14.84 11.40
CA GLU A 232 34.92 -15.03 12.85
C GLU A 232 34.23 -13.90 13.63
N GLU A 233 34.35 -12.66 13.13
CA GLU A 233 33.68 -11.51 13.70
C GLU A 233 32.16 -11.61 13.58
N ALA A 234 31.66 -11.99 12.40
CA ALA A 234 30.23 -12.23 12.17
C ALA A 234 29.67 -13.29 13.12
N LEU A 235 30.37 -14.42 13.26
CA LEU A 235 29.95 -15.50 14.17
C LEU A 235 30.03 -15.09 15.65
N ASN A 236 30.99 -14.26 16.04
CA ASN A 236 31.07 -13.68 17.40
C ASN A 236 29.89 -12.75 17.69
N ARG A 237 29.49 -11.91 16.71
CA ARG A 237 28.31 -11.04 16.84
C ARG A 237 27.02 -11.84 16.95
N LEU A 238 26.83 -12.83 16.07
CA LEU A 238 25.66 -13.71 16.09
C LEU A 238 25.53 -14.52 17.40
N ARG A 239 26.64 -14.80 18.09
CA ARG A 239 26.60 -15.44 19.43
C ARG A 239 26.20 -14.49 20.55
N SER A 240 26.53 -13.20 20.43
CA SER A 240 26.33 -12.23 21.51
C SER A 240 25.02 -11.45 21.41
N LYS A 241 24.47 -11.31 20.20
CA LYS A 241 23.26 -10.51 19.94
C LYS A 241 22.35 -11.20 18.93
N HIS A 242 21.06 -10.97 19.08
CA HIS A 242 20.07 -11.32 18.06
C HIS A 242 20.14 -10.33 16.89
N TYR A 243 19.97 -10.87 15.68
CA TYR A 243 19.84 -10.12 14.44
C TYR A 243 18.62 -10.61 13.69
N ASP A 244 17.83 -9.68 13.16
CA ASP A 244 16.61 -9.95 12.40
C ASP A 244 16.91 -10.18 10.91
N LEU A 245 18.02 -9.62 10.42
CA LEU A 245 18.47 -9.73 9.03
C LEU A 245 20.01 -9.73 8.96
N ILE A 246 20.55 -10.58 8.08
CA ILE A 246 21.97 -10.59 7.71
C ILE A 246 22.09 -10.20 6.24
N ILE A 247 22.93 -9.21 5.96
CA ILE A 247 23.26 -8.80 4.59
C ILE A 247 24.73 -9.11 4.36
N VAL A 248 25.03 -9.93 3.36
CA VAL A 248 26.40 -10.31 2.99
C VAL A 248 26.72 -9.69 1.64
N MET A 249 27.74 -8.85 1.58
CA MET A 249 28.19 -8.27 0.32
C MET A 249 28.99 -9.29 -0.49
N LEU A 250 28.74 -9.29 -1.80
CA LEU A 250 29.49 -10.05 -2.77
C LEU A 250 30.29 -9.08 -3.64
N GLY A 251 31.54 -8.83 -3.20
CA GLY A 251 32.53 -8.06 -3.96
C GLY A 251 33.32 -8.94 -4.93
N VAL A 252 34.58 -8.56 -5.16
CA VAL A 252 35.51 -9.25 -6.08
C VAL A 252 35.76 -10.71 -5.67
N GLU A 253 35.90 -10.98 -4.37
CA GLU A 253 36.11 -12.33 -3.86
C GLU A 253 34.78 -13.02 -3.52
N LYS A 254 34.38 -14.01 -4.32
CA LYS A 254 33.05 -14.62 -4.24
C LYS A 254 32.97 -15.83 -3.31
N GLU A 255 34.09 -16.51 -3.08
CA GLU A 255 34.13 -17.79 -2.38
C GLU A 255 33.91 -17.64 -0.86
N ASN A 256 34.49 -16.59 -0.27
CA ASN A 256 34.38 -16.33 1.18
C ASN A 256 32.95 -15.99 1.62
N PRO A 257 32.22 -15.07 0.94
CA PRO A 257 30.79 -14.83 1.20
C PRO A 257 29.93 -16.10 1.12
N MET A 258 30.18 -17.00 0.17
CA MET A 258 29.43 -18.25 0.06
C MET A 258 29.71 -19.21 1.21
N LYS A 259 30.98 -19.35 1.62
CA LYS A 259 31.35 -20.14 2.81
C LYS A 259 30.74 -19.57 4.08
N LEU A 260 30.68 -18.25 4.20
CA LEU A 260 30.04 -17.55 5.30
C LEU A 260 28.54 -17.88 5.36
N CYS A 261 27.81 -17.73 4.25
CA CYS A 261 26.38 -18.06 4.20
C CYS A 261 26.12 -19.50 4.64
N ARG A 262 26.94 -20.46 4.16
CA ARG A 262 26.86 -21.88 4.59
C ARG A 262 27.03 -22.05 6.09
N LYS A 263 28.07 -21.46 6.68
CA LYS A 263 28.33 -21.57 8.13
C LYS A 263 27.24 -20.88 8.96
N ILE A 264 26.72 -19.75 8.51
CA ILE A 264 25.64 -19.03 9.18
C ILE A 264 24.37 -19.88 9.17
N LYS A 265 23.90 -20.33 8.00
CA LYS A 265 22.66 -21.12 7.90
C LYS A 265 22.73 -22.48 8.56
N GLN A 266 23.92 -23.09 8.68
CA GLN A 266 24.11 -24.30 9.48
C GLN A 266 23.82 -24.09 10.97
N LYS A 267 24.14 -22.91 11.52
CA LYS A 267 23.96 -22.61 12.96
C LYS A 267 22.69 -21.81 13.25
N TYR A 268 22.30 -20.94 12.34
CA TYR A 268 21.21 -19.98 12.45
C TYR A 268 20.32 -20.03 11.20
N PRO A 269 19.65 -21.17 10.92
CA PRO A 269 18.87 -21.37 9.70
C PRO A 269 17.69 -20.39 9.58
N TYR A 270 17.17 -19.93 10.72
CA TYR A 270 15.99 -19.08 10.83
C TYR A 270 16.25 -17.60 10.53
N ILE A 271 17.50 -17.14 10.54
CA ILE A 271 17.80 -15.72 10.29
C ILE A 271 17.84 -15.49 8.77
N PRO A 272 16.99 -14.60 8.23
CA PRO A 272 17.07 -14.19 6.83
C PRO A 272 18.48 -13.70 6.46
N THR A 273 19.04 -14.27 5.41
CA THR A 273 20.38 -13.94 4.90
C THR A 273 20.26 -13.54 3.44
N PHE A 274 20.47 -12.26 3.17
CA PHE A 274 20.43 -11.69 1.81
C PHE A 274 21.84 -11.42 1.30
N LEU A 275 22.05 -11.58 0.00
CA LEU A 275 23.27 -11.13 -0.68
C LEU A 275 23.07 -9.74 -1.27
N LEU A 276 24.09 -8.89 -1.17
CA LEU A 276 24.17 -7.64 -1.91
C LEU A 276 25.33 -7.72 -2.89
N LEU A 277 25.01 -7.84 -4.18
CA LEU A 277 25.96 -8.00 -5.26
C LEU A 277 26.55 -6.63 -5.62
N SER A 278 27.88 -6.53 -5.65
CA SER A 278 28.56 -5.26 -5.99
C SER A 278 28.39 -4.86 -7.47
N SER A 279 28.11 -5.83 -8.35
CA SER A 279 27.95 -5.60 -9.78
C SER A 279 26.83 -6.46 -10.38
N PRO A 280 26.08 -5.93 -11.37
CA PRO A 280 25.25 -6.69 -12.31
C PRO A 280 25.90 -7.98 -12.83
N GLY A 281 27.21 -7.94 -13.11
CA GLY A 281 27.97 -9.07 -13.65
C GLY A 281 28.01 -10.29 -12.72
N ASP A 282 27.65 -10.13 -11.45
CA ASP A 282 27.63 -11.20 -10.46
C ASP A 282 26.29 -11.93 -10.37
N VAL A 283 25.24 -11.41 -11.02
CA VAL A 283 23.90 -12.03 -11.03
C VAL A 283 23.94 -13.47 -11.56
N PRO A 284 24.63 -13.81 -12.67
CA PRO A 284 24.73 -15.19 -13.14
C PRO A 284 25.37 -16.13 -12.10
N PHE A 285 26.35 -15.63 -11.34
CA PHE A 285 26.98 -16.41 -10.26
C PHE A 285 26.00 -16.67 -9.12
N ALA A 286 25.29 -15.64 -8.65
CA ALA A 286 24.28 -15.78 -7.60
C ALA A 286 23.15 -16.73 -8.02
N LYS A 287 22.62 -16.57 -9.24
CA LYS A 287 21.59 -17.48 -9.82
C LYS A 287 22.07 -18.92 -9.83
N LYS A 288 23.29 -19.18 -10.29
CA LYS A 288 23.90 -20.52 -10.30
C LYS A 288 24.04 -21.11 -8.90
N GLN A 289 24.49 -20.32 -7.92
CA GLN A 289 24.60 -20.76 -6.54
C GLN A 289 23.22 -21.08 -5.94
N LYS A 290 22.20 -20.23 -6.17
CA LYS A 290 20.83 -20.47 -5.70
C LYS A 290 20.26 -21.77 -6.28
N ALA A 291 20.47 -22.03 -7.57
CA ALA A 291 20.07 -23.28 -8.23
C ALA A 291 20.78 -24.53 -7.66
N MET A 292 22.01 -24.37 -7.14
CA MET A 292 22.76 -25.43 -6.46
C MET A 292 22.36 -25.61 -4.98
N GLY A 293 21.33 -24.90 -4.51
CA GLY A 293 20.90 -24.96 -3.12
C GLY A 293 21.81 -24.19 -2.16
N ALA A 294 22.50 -23.15 -2.64
CA ALA A 294 23.29 -22.29 -1.77
C ALA A 294 22.38 -21.64 -0.70
N PRO A 295 22.85 -21.56 0.56
CA PRO A 295 21.98 -21.25 1.68
C PRO A 295 21.93 -19.74 1.92
N PHE A 296 21.25 -19.02 1.04
CA PHE A 296 20.82 -17.64 1.21
C PHE A 296 19.38 -17.50 0.71
N ASP A 297 18.61 -16.59 1.31
CA ASP A 297 17.17 -16.48 1.03
C ASP A 297 16.91 -15.63 -0.21
N ASP A 298 17.63 -14.52 -0.34
CA ASP A 298 17.51 -13.62 -1.48
C ASP A 298 18.79 -12.88 -1.83
N TYR A 299 18.78 -12.17 -2.95
CA TYR A 299 19.91 -11.35 -3.39
C TYR A 299 19.45 -10.07 -4.07
N PHE A 300 20.26 -9.01 -4.00
CA PHE A 300 20.00 -7.70 -4.59
C PHE A 300 21.26 -7.19 -5.29
N VAL A 301 21.13 -6.27 -6.23
CA VAL A 301 22.26 -5.62 -6.90
C VAL A 301 22.44 -4.22 -6.34
N TRP A 302 23.66 -3.88 -5.97
CA TRP A 302 24.03 -2.51 -5.62
C TRP A 302 24.09 -1.66 -6.89
N THR A 303 23.15 -0.72 -7.02
CA THR A 303 23.06 0.22 -8.15
C THR A 303 23.68 1.58 -7.85
N GLY A 304 24.30 1.76 -6.68
CA GLY A 304 24.71 3.08 -6.15
C GLY A 304 23.61 3.79 -5.36
N GLU A 305 22.46 3.15 -5.18
CA GLU A 305 21.33 3.72 -4.45
C GLU A 305 21.18 3.10 -3.06
N THR A 306 21.38 3.90 -2.02
CA THR A 306 21.27 3.47 -0.61
C THR A 306 19.86 2.99 -0.23
N ARG A 307 18.82 3.44 -0.95
CA ARG A 307 17.43 3.02 -0.73
C ARG A 307 17.18 1.53 -1.00
N VAL A 308 18.09 0.83 -1.67
CA VAL A 308 18.00 -0.64 -1.82
C VAL A 308 17.93 -1.35 -0.47
N PHE A 309 18.66 -0.88 0.54
CA PHE A 309 18.62 -1.44 1.89
C PHE A 309 17.26 -1.23 2.57
N PHE A 310 16.64 -0.06 2.34
CA PHE A 310 15.28 0.20 2.81
C PHE A 310 14.30 -0.79 2.18
N ALA A 311 14.38 -0.99 0.87
CA ALA A 311 13.55 -1.96 0.16
C ALA A 311 13.79 -3.40 0.65
N MET A 312 15.04 -3.81 0.90
CA MET A 312 15.37 -5.13 1.45
C MET A 312 14.70 -5.36 2.81
N VAL A 313 14.74 -4.36 3.68
CA VAL A 313 14.08 -4.42 5.00
C VAL A 313 12.57 -4.51 4.83
N LYS A 314 11.97 -3.62 4.03
CA LYS A 314 10.51 -3.60 3.84
C LYS A 314 9.98 -4.85 3.19
N LEU A 315 10.68 -5.37 2.19
CA LEU A 315 10.31 -6.64 1.56
C LEU A 315 10.33 -7.80 2.56
N LEU A 316 11.32 -7.83 3.47
CA LEU A 316 11.35 -8.83 4.52
C LEU A 316 10.20 -8.65 5.52
N GLU A 317 9.94 -7.42 5.98
CA GLU A 317 8.82 -7.12 6.88
C GLU A 317 7.49 -7.56 6.26
N ASP A 318 7.20 -7.14 5.03
CA ASP A 318 5.97 -7.46 4.32
C ASP A 318 5.82 -8.97 4.11
N ARG A 319 6.90 -9.66 3.69
CA ARG A 319 6.87 -11.11 3.46
C ARG A 319 6.55 -11.88 4.74
N VAL A 320 7.05 -11.44 5.90
CA VAL A 320 6.78 -12.08 7.19
C VAL A 320 5.37 -11.73 7.70
N ASN A 321 4.92 -10.49 7.48
CA ASN A 321 3.66 -10.01 8.03
C ASN A 321 2.43 -10.25 7.14
N VAL A 322 2.60 -10.56 5.84
CA VAL A 322 1.52 -10.62 4.85
C VAL A 322 0.31 -11.44 5.30
N GLU A 323 0.52 -12.61 5.92
CA GLU A 323 -0.59 -13.45 6.39
C GLU A 323 -1.34 -12.79 7.56
N ASN A 324 -0.61 -12.20 8.52
CA ASN A 324 -1.22 -11.52 9.65
C ASN A 324 -1.99 -10.28 9.21
N ASP A 325 -1.36 -9.45 8.36
CA ASP A 325 -1.86 -8.14 8.00
C ASP A 325 -3.07 -8.25 7.05
N THR A 326 -3.05 -9.23 6.13
CA THR A 326 -4.24 -9.54 5.31
C THR A 326 -5.38 -10.11 6.14
N ARG A 327 -5.11 -11.01 7.11
CA ARG A 327 -6.15 -11.62 7.93
C ARG A 327 -6.77 -10.64 8.93
N LYS A 328 -5.97 -9.81 9.58
CA LYS A 328 -6.43 -8.89 10.65
C LYS A 328 -6.84 -7.52 10.11
N GLY A 329 -6.08 -6.96 9.18
CA GLY A 329 -6.26 -5.61 8.67
C GLY A 329 -6.96 -5.53 7.32
N LEU A 330 -7.12 -6.67 6.63
CA LEU A 330 -7.54 -6.71 5.22
C LEU A 330 -6.66 -5.81 4.33
N SER A 331 -5.37 -5.72 4.67
CA SER A 331 -4.39 -4.96 3.91
C SER A 331 -4.34 -5.48 2.47
N ARG A 332 -4.33 -4.55 1.51
CA ARG A 332 -4.27 -4.87 0.08
C ARG A 332 -2.84 -5.26 -0.29
N ILE A 333 -2.69 -6.30 -1.12
CA ILE A 333 -1.39 -6.74 -1.61
C ILE A 333 -1.12 -6.13 -2.99
N ILE A 334 0.07 -5.56 -3.16
CA ILE A 334 0.64 -5.25 -4.47
C ILE A 334 1.60 -6.38 -4.83
N MET A 335 1.37 -7.05 -5.96
CA MET A 335 2.23 -8.12 -6.46
C MET A 335 3.11 -7.60 -7.59
N LEU A 336 4.43 -7.57 -7.37
CA LEU A 336 5.42 -7.24 -8.40
C LEU A 336 6.01 -8.54 -8.97
N VAL A 337 6.01 -8.68 -10.29
CA VAL A 337 6.60 -9.81 -11.01
C VAL A 337 7.77 -9.31 -11.83
N GLU A 338 8.98 -9.61 -11.39
CA GLU A 338 10.24 -9.16 -11.99
C GLU A 338 11.31 -10.27 -11.86
N ASP A 339 11.99 -10.60 -12.96
CA ASP A 339 12.96 -11.70 -13.03
C ASP A 339 14.43 -11.24 -13.05
N SER A 340 14.64 -9.95 -13.26
CA SER A 340 15.94 -9.29 -13.23
C SER A 340 16.23 -8.66 -11.87
N ALA A 341 17.35 -9.06 -11.29
CA ALA A 341 17.81 -8.51 -10.03
C ALA A 341 18.22 -7.05 -10.08
N GLU A 342 18.69 -6.59 -11.23
CA GLU A 342 18.99 -5.18 -11.44
C GLU A 342 17.71 -4.35 -11.38
N TYR A 343 16.65 -4.81 -12.04
CA TYR A 343 15.39 -4.08 -12.11
C TYR A 343 14.66 -4.07 -10.77
N TYR A 344 14.45 -5.20 -10.10
CA TYR A 344 13.75 -5.14 -8.80
C TYR A 344 14.57 -4.41 -7.74
N SER A 345 15.91 -4.42 -7.81
CA SER A 345 16.75 -3.69 -6.86
C SER A 345 16.65 -2.17 -7.03
N SER A 346 16.25 -1.69 -8.21
CA SER A 346 16.00 -0.27 -8.49
C SER A 346 14.52 0.12 -8.34
N TYR A 347 13.59 -0.75 -8.76
CA TYR A 347 12.16 -0.46 -8.73
C TYR A 347 11.55 -0.58 -7.35
N LEU A 348 11.92 -1.59 -6.54
CA LEU A 348 11.35 -1.76 -5.20
C LEU A 348 11.56 -0.54 -4.30
N PRO A 349 12.77 0.07 -4.22
CA PRO A 349 12.95 1.32 -3.49
C PRO A 349 11.97 2.41 -3.92
N THR A 350 11.85 2.64 -5.23
CA THR A 350 10.96 3.65 -5.79
C THR A 350 9.49 3.36 -5.46
N LEU A 351 9.06 2.10 -5.61
CA LEU A 351 7.70 1.67 -5.30
C LEU A 351 7.37 1.91 -3.83
N TYR A 352 8.26 1.51 -2.92
CA TYR A 352 8.06 1.72 -1.49
C TYR A 352 7.99 3.21 -1.14
N THR A 353 8.89 4.03 -1.67
CA THR A 353 8.85 5.48 -1.46
C THR A 353 7.52 6.07 -1.93
N LEU A 354 7.09 5.76 -3.16
CA LEU A 354 5.84 6.28 -3.72
C LEU A 354 4.61 5.87 -2.90
N VAL A 355 4.50 4.60 -2.55
CA VAL A 355 3.36 4.09 -1.75
C VAL A 355 3.32 4.77 -0.39
N MET A 356 4.47 4.94 0.26
CA MET A 356 4.54 5.53 1.60
C MET A 356 4.30 7.04 1.60
N GLU A 357 4.80 7.76 0.59
CA GLU A 357 4.51 9.19 0.40
C GLU A 357 3.01 9.42 0.17
N GLN A 358 2.40 8.66 -0.74
CA GLN A 358 0.96 8.74 -1.01
C GLN A 358 0.13 8.44 0.24
N THR A 359 0.52 7.40 0.98
CA THR A 359 -0.15 7.02 2.24
C THR A 359 -0.01 8.11 3.29
N LYS A 360 1.17 8.73 3.40
CA LYS A 360 1.43 9.84 4.33
C LYS A 360 0.53 11.04 4.02
N HIS A 361 0.46 11.48 2.77
CA HIS A 361 -0.40 12.60 2.36
C HIS A 361 -1.87 12.35 2.71
N LEU A 362 -2.37 11.14 2.42
CA LEU A 362 -3.75 10.75 2.76
C LEU A 362 -4.06 10.70 4.26
N ILE A 363 -3.03 10.53 5.10
CA ILE A 363 -3.17 10.45 6.56
C ILE A 363 -3.07 11.85 7.20
N GLU A 364 -2.16 12.69 6.71
CA GLU A 364 -1.97 14.06 7.20
C GLU A 364 -3.24 14.92 7.02
N ASP A 365 -3.98 14.72 5.94
CA ASP A 365 -5.21 15.47 5.65
C ASP A 365 -6.41 15.11 6.54
N VAL A 366 -6.35 14.01 7.30
CA VAL A 366 -7.54 13.39 7.92
C VAL A 366 -7.53 13.42 9.46
N SER A 367 -6.38 13.56 10.12
CA SER A 367 -6.27 13.40 11.58
C SER A 367 -5.36 14.43 12.24
N THR A 368 -5.76 14.95 13.40
CA THR A 368 -4.92 15.79 14.27
C THR A 368 -4.11 15.00 15.30
N ASP A 369 -4.40 13.70 15.48
CA ASP A 369 -3.70 12.82 16.44
C ASP A 369 -2.49 12.12 15.79
N GLU A 370 -1.28 12.54 16.19
CA GLU A 370 0.00 11.99 15.71
C GLU A 370 0.18 10.49 15.96
N LEU A 371 -0.29 9.98 17.10
CA LEU A 371 -0.18 8.54 17.42
C LEU A 371 -1.08 7.73 16.48
N TYR A 372 -2.26 8.25 16.18
CA TYR A 372 -3.17 7.62 15.22
C TYR A 372 -2.60 7.62 13.79
N LYS A 373 -1.92 8.70 13.37
CA LYS A 373 -1.24 8.75 12.07
C LYS A 373 -0.19 7.65 11.93
N VAL A 374 0.66 7.48 12.95
CA VAL A 374 1.71 6.45 12.97
C VAL A 374 1.15 5.03 12.90
N LEU A 375 0.04 4.77 13.58
CA LEU A 375 -0.61 3.47 13.56
C LEU A 375 -1.22 3.18 12.19
N LYS A 376 -1.81 4.19 11.56
CA LYS A 376 -2.45 4.07 10.26
C LYS A 376 -1.44 3.88 9.11
N MET A 377 -0.21 4.36 9.26
CA MET A 377 0.89 4.05 8.33
C MET A 377 1.26 2.56 8.27
N ARG A 378 0.74 1.72 9.18
CA ARG A 378 0.97 0.27 9.21
C ARG A 378 -0.07 -0.53 8.43
N ALA A 379 -1.17 0.10 8.03
CA ALA A 379 -2.26 -0.53 7.28
C ALA A 379 -2.12 -0.22 5.80
#